data_AF-A0A6C1NIP2-F1
#
_entry.id   AF-A0A6C1NIP2-F1
#
_cell.length_a   1.000
_cell.length_b   1.000
_cell.length_c   1.000
_cell.angle_alpha   90.00
_cell.angle_beta   90.00
_cell.angle_gamma   90.00
#
_symmetry.space_group_name_H-M   'P 1'
#
loop_
_entity.id
_entity.type
_entity.pdbx_description
1 polymer ?
#
loop_
_entity_poly.entity_id
_entity_poly.type
_entity_poly.pdbx_seq_one_letter_code
_entity_poly.pdbx_strand_id
1 'polypeptide(L)'
;MGLNDADLGELNEVLLQSGLPTFDGRMLAIGGGGFAVRGRTLMLGGEGYGLITSDNVAGGRDYRLGGGYGLFQIGYLGEVTSGFDLFPLAGIGAGGMTLDVGPEGRPGEFDEVLADPDRESRLTRGGILVSAGAGARYRFGGTRSGGPTLGVRAGYLFQPWSTNWQLGGNTVANGPDSSLEGFYLRVTIGGGR
;
A
#
# COMPACT_ATOMS: atom_id res chain seq x y z
N MET A 1 -7.90 -7.18 -0.35
CA MET A 1 -8.12 -5.88 -1.04
C MET A 1 -8.68 -4.86 -0.06
N GLY A 2 -8.63 -3.56 -0.34
CA GLY A 2 -9.27 -2.55 0.49
C GLY A 2 -8.82 -1.13 0.16
N LEU A 3 -8.93 -0.22 1.13
CA LEU A 3 -8.65 1.21 0.96
C LEU A 3 -7.57 1.66 1.93
N ASN A 4 -6.63 2.47 1.46
CA ASN A 4 -5.57 3.06 2.26
C ASN A 4 -5.56 4.56 2.03
N ASP A 5 -5.66 5.33 3.10
CA ASP A 5 -5.37 6.76 3.01
C ASP A 5 -3.84 6.95 3.06
N ALA A 6 -3.36 7.97 2.36
CA ALA A 6 -1.98 8.40 2.30
C ALA A 6 -1.90 9.91 2.53
N ASP A 7 -0.84 10.37 3.19
CA ASP A 7 -0.58 11.80 3.36
C ASP A 7 0.14 12.35 2.13
N LEU A 8 -0.64 13.08 1.31
CA LEU A 8 -0.21 13.70 0.06
C LEU A 8 -0.33 15.22 0.11
N GLY A 9 -0.49 15.84 1.29
CA GLY A 9 -0.78 17.27 1.43
C GLY A 9 0.25 18.15 0.71
N GLU A 10 1.51 18.05 1.10
CA GLU A 10 2.59 18.88 0.53
C GLU A 10 2.87 18.51 -0.94
N LEU A 11 2.77 17.23 -1.32
CA LEU A 11 2.87 16.81 -2.72
C LEU A 11 1.81 17.51 -3.59
N ASN A 12 0.56 17.47 -3.15
CA ASN A 12 -0.54 18.11 -3.87
C ASN A 12 -0.39 19.64 -3.92
N GLU A 13 0.13 20.27 -2.87
CA GLU A 13 0.43 21.71 -2.88
C GLU A 13 1.48 22.08 -3.93
N VAL A 14 2.58 21.33 -4.02
CA VAL A 14 3.64 21.56 -5.03
C VAL A 14 3.11 21.32 -6.45
N LEU A 15 2.29 20.28 -6.65
CA LEU A 15 1.64 20.01 -7.94
C LEU A 15 0.71 21.17 -8.35
N LEU A 16 -0.15 21.64 -7.44
CA LEU A 16 -1.06 22.77 -7.68
C LEU A 16 -0.31 24.05 -8.04
N GLN A 17 0.76 24.39 -7.30
CA GLN A 17 1.60 25.55 -7.58
C GLN A 17 2.27 25.48 -8.97
N SER A 18 2.49 24.27 -9.47
CA SER A 18 3.07 24.01 -10.79
C SER A 18 2.02 23.89 -11.90
N GLY A 19 0.73 24.08 -11.59
CA GLY A 19 -0.38 23.92 -12.55
C GLY A 19 -0.68 22.46 -12.93
N LEU A 20 -0.25 21.51 -12.10
CA LEU A 20 -0.40 20.07 -12.31
C LEU A 20 -1.60 19.51 -11.52
N PRO A 21 -2.17 18.36 -11.95
CA PRO A 21 -3.30 17.73 -11.27
C PRO A 21 -2.87 17.14 -9.93
N THR A 22 -3.79 17.16 -8.96
CA THR A 22 -3.63 16.54 -7.64
C THR A 22 -4.15 15.10 -7.60
N PHE A 23 -3.71 14.35 -6.62
CA PHE A 23 -4.21 12.99 -6.36
C PHE A 23 -5.15 12.95 -5.16
N ASP A 24 -6.14 12.06 -5.21
CA ASP A 24 -6.88 11.65 -4.01
C ASP A 24 -5.92 10.90 -3.08
N GLY A 25 -5.89 11.28 -1.80
CA GLY A 25 -5.14 10.59 -0.76
C GLY A 25 -5.65 9.17 -0.51
N ARG A 26 -6.85 8.83 -0.96
CA ARG A 26 -7.40 7.47 -0.86
C ARG A 26 -6.95 6.60 -2.02
N MET A 27 -6.17 5.58 -1.70
CA MET A 27 -5.62 4.59 -2.63
C MET A 27 -6.33 3.24 -2.49
N LEU A 28 -6.53 2.56 -3.62
CA LEU A 28 -6.97 1.16 -3.64
C LEU A 28 -5.79 0.25 -3.31
N ALA A 29 -5.94 -0.58 -2.28
CA ALA A 29 -4.94 -1.54 -1.85
C ALA A 29 -5.29 -2.95 -2.33
N ILE A 30 -4.42 -3.56 -3.12
CA ILE A 30 -4.55 -4.94 -3.60
C ILE A 30 -3.34 -5.74 -3.14
N GLY A 31 -3.59 -6.88 -2.51
CA GLY A 31 -2.52 -7.63 -1.87
C GLY A 31 -3.05 -8.80 -1.07
N GLY A 32 -2.13 -9.43 -0.34
CA GLY A 32 -2.38 -10.63 0.42
C GLY A 32 -1.34 -10.85 1.50
N GLY A 33 -1.55 -11.89 2.29
CA GLY A 33 -0.68 -12.23 3.39
C GLY A 33 -1.16 -13.49 4.11
N GLY A 34 -0.41 -13.91 5.11
CA GLY A 34 -0.69 -15.12 5.88
C GLY A 34 -0.12 -15.04 7.27
N PHE A 35 -0.74 -15.80 8.19
CA PHE A 35 -0.32 -15.90 9.58
C PHE A 35 -0.21 -17.37 9.97
N ALA A 36 0.86 -17.71 10.68
CA ALA A 36 0.94 -18.92 11.47
C ALA A 36 0.54 -18.60 12.92
N VAL A 37 -0.21 -19.51 13.55
CA VAL A 37 -0.51 -19.42 14.98
C VAL A 37 0.47 -20.31 15.73
N ARG A 38 1.28 -19.71 16.59
CA ARG A 38 2.18 -20.43 17.50
C ARG A 38 1.50 -20.63 18.84
N GLY A 39 1.34 -21.90 19.23
CA GLY A 39 0.56 -22.25 20.41
C GLY A 39 -0.94 -22.08 20.12
N ARG A 40 -1.66 -21.35 20.99
CA ARG A 40 -3.11 -21.13 20.85
C ARG A 40 -3.49 -19.69 20.53
N THR A 41 -2.56 -18.74 20.65
CA THR A 41 -2.89 -17.31 20.64
C THR A 41 -1.92 -16.45 19.85
N LEU A 42 -0.61 -16.73 19.86
CA LEU A 42 0.36 -15.87 19.19
C LEU A 42 0.27 -16.02 17.67
N MET A 43 -0.01 -14.93 16.96
CA MET A 43 -0.04 -14.88 15.51
C MET A 43 1.26 -14.24 15.00
N LEU A 44 1.91 -14.87 14.02
CA LEU A 44 3.09 -14.34 13.34
C LEU A 44 2.89 -14.48 11.85
N GLY A 45 3.15 -13.44 11.09
CA GLY A 45 2.82 -13.44 9.68
C GLY A 45 3.48 -12.33 8.88
N GLY A 46 3.12 -12.29 7.61
CA GLY A 46 3.54 -11.22 6.71
C GLY A 46 2.42 -10.88 5.75
N GLU A 47 2.40 -9.64 5.30
CA GLU A 47 1.49 -9.15 4.27
C GLU A 47 2.21 -8.19 3.32
N GLY A 48 1.67 -8.07 2.11
CA GLY A 48 2.12 -7.12 1.11
C GLY A 48 0.96 -6.59 0.28
N TYR A 49 1.01 -5.31 -0.05
CA TYR A 49 0.00 -4.63 -0.84
C TYR A 49 0.66 -3.72 -1.88
N GLY A 50 0.11 -3.73 -3.09
CA GLY A 50 0.24 -2.64 -4.05
C GLY A 50 -0.88 -1.63 -3.82
N LEU A 51 -0.55 -0.35 -4.01
CA LEU A 51 -1.43 0.80 -3.85
C LEU A 51 -1.60 1.48 -5.20
N ILE A 52 -2.85 1.70 -5.59
CA ILE A 52 -3.23 2.26 -6.88
C ILE A 52 -4.09 3.48 -6.60
N THR A 53 -3.76 4.63 -7.19
CA THR A 53 -4.67 5.78 -7.26
C THR A 53 -5.13 6.01 -8.70
N SER A 54 -6.01 6.97 -8.91
CA SER A 54 -6.49 7.34 -10.24
C SER A 54 -5.39 8.04 -11.05
N ASP A 55 -5.31 7.67 -12.33
CA ASP A 55 -4.46 8.36 -13.29
C ASP A 55 -5.05 9.74 -13.60
N ASN A 56 -4.18 10.75 -13.71
CA ASN A 56 -4.55 12.09 -14.13
C ASN A 56 -3.83 12.46 -15.43
N VAL A 57 -4.51 13.23 -16.27
CA VAL A 57 -3.96 13.72 -17.53
C VAL A 57 -3.91 15.24 -17.49
N ALA A 58 -2.74 15.81 -17.79
CA ALA A 58 -2.58 17.25 -17.92
C ALA A 58 -1.47 17.61 -18.91
N GLY A 59 -1.74 18.59 -19.78
CA GLY A 59 -0.74 19.12 -20.71
C GLY A 59 -0.15 18.09 -21.69
N GLY A 60 -0.92 17.06 -22.09
CA GLY A 60 -0.43 15.99 -22.97
C GLY A 60 0.43 14.93 -22.26
N ARG A 61 0.38 14.88 -20.92
CA ARG A 61 1.14 13.93 -20.09
C ARG A 61 0.23 13.19 -19.11
N ASP A 62 0.56 11.92 -18.90
CA ASP A 62 -0.01 11.06 -17.88
C ASP A 62 0.78 11.22 -16.57
N TYR A 63 0.04 11.40 -15.48
CA TYR A 63 0.54 11.45 -14.11
C TYR A 63 -0.06 10.28 -13.34
N ARG A 64 0.78 9.33 -12.93
CA ARG A 64 0.36 8.16 -12.15
C ARG A 64 1.07 8.15 -10.81
N LEU A 65 0.29 8.15 -9.74
CA LEU A 65 0.81 7.91 -8.40
C LEU A 65 0.42 6.50 -7.97
N GLY A 66 1.35 5.81 -7.33
CA GLY A 66 1.14 4.47 -6.83
C GLY A 66 2.12 4.16 -5.72
N GLY A 67 2.10 2.93 -5.26
CA GLY A 67 3.06 2.50 -4.28
C GLY A 67 2.88 1.06 -3.90
N GLY A 68 3.60 0.66 -2.86
CA GLY A 68 3.42 -0.64 -2.27
C GLY A 68 4.22 -0.77 -1.01
N TYR A 69 3.82 -1.73 -0.20
CA TYR A 69 4.51 -2.02 1.04
C TYR A 69 4.42 -3.49 1.42
N GLY A 70 5.38 -3.92 2.22
CA GLY A 70 5.40 -5.20 2.90
C GLY A 70 5.56 -5.02 4.40
N LEU A 71 4.82 -5.81 5.20
CA LEU A 71 4.88 -5.79 6.65
C LEU A 71 5.10 -7.20 7.18
N PHE A 72 6.00 -7.34 8.14
CA PHE A 72 5.95 -8.43 9.11
C PHE A 72 4.96 -8.06 10.21
N GLN A 73 4.12 -9.00 10.62
CA GLN A 73 3.07 -8.77 11.61
C GLN A 73 3.10 -9.75 12.77
N ILE A 74 2.83 -9.22 13.95
CA ILE A 74 2.57 -9.93 15.19
C ILE A 74 1.16 -9.62 15.67
N GLY A 75 0.44 -10.62 16.15
CA GLY A 75 -0.90 -10.47 16.66
C GLY A 75 -1.23 -11.43 17.78
N TYR A 76 -2.40 -11.23 18.38
CA TYR A 76 -2.91 -12.11 19.41
C TYR A 76 -4.32 -12.55 19.05
N LEU A 77 -4.53 -13.86 18.90
CA LEU A 77 -5.81 -14.46 18.57
C LEU A 77 -6.68 -14.58 19.83
N GLY A 78 -7.78 -13.82 19.86
CA GLY A 78 -8.87 -13.99 20.81
C GLY A 78 -10.06 -14.67 20.13
N GLU A 79 -10.35 -15.91 20.49
CA GLU A 79 -11.57 -16.59 20.04
C GLU A 79 -12.75 -16.07 20.88
N VAL A 80 -13.73 -15.43 20.24
CA VAL A 80 -14.91 -14.88 20.93
C VAL A 80 -16.02 -15.93 20.96
N THR A 81 -16.26 -16.59 19.83
CA THR A 81 -17.21 -17.69 19.66
C THR A 81 -16.67 -18.68 18.64
N SER A 82 -17.20 -19.89 18.60
CA SER A 82 -16.77 -20.90 17.62
C SER A 82 -16.84 -20.35 16.18
N GLY A 83 -15.68 -20.26 15.52
CA GLY A 83 -15.56 -19.78 14.15
C GLY A 83 -15.44 -18.26 13.99
N PHE A 84 -15.50 -17.47 15.06
CA PHE A 84 -15.27 -16.01 15.01
C PHE A 84 -14.09 -15.61 15.91
N ASP A 85 -13.07 -15.06 15.26
CA ASP A 85 -11.84 -14.62 15.90
C ASP A 85 -11.73 -13.10 15.83
N LEU A 86 -11.30 -12.48 16.93
CA LEU A 86 -10.88 -11.08 17.00
C LEU A 86 -9.41 -11.02 17.40
N PHE A 87 -8.61 -10.21 16.71
CA PHE A 87 -7.17 -10.15 16.96
C PHE A 87 -6.61 -8.74 16.79
N PRO A 88 -5.99 -8.15 17.84
CA PRO A 88 -5.12 -7.00 17.64
C PRO A 88 -3.86 -7.42 16.85
N LEU A 89 -3.33 -6.46 16.08
CA LEU A 89 -2.17 -6.61 15.23
C LEU A 89 -1.24 -5.41 15.37
N ALA A 90 0.06 -5.68 15.34
CA ALA A 90 1.08 -4.69 15.10
C ALA A 90 2.04 -5.23 14.03
N GLY A 91 2.65 -4.33 13.27
CA GLY A 91 3.57 -4.73 12.22
C GLY A 91 4.66 -3.72 11.97
N ILE A 92 5.74 -4.19 11.36
CA ILE A 92 6.87 -3.40 10.92
C ILE A 92 7.30 -3.87 9.53
N GLY A 93 7.73 -2.94 8.69
CA GLY A 93 8.28 -3.30 7.39
C GLY A 93 8.72 -2.07 6.62
N ALA A 94 8.59 -2.15 5.31
CA ALA A 94 9.03 -1.10 4.41
C ALA A 94 8.07 -0.98 3.24
N GLY A 95 8.05 0.20 2.65
CA GLY A 95 7.27 0.49 1.47
C GLY A 95 7.75 1.75 0.79
N GLY A 96 7.02 2.13 -0.24
CA GLY A 96 7.33 3.34 -0.97
C GLY A 96 6.22 3.74 -1.93
N MET A 97 6.35 4.97 -2.40
CA MET A 97 5.52 5.55 -3.43
C MET A 97 6.33 5.73 -4.70
N THR A 98 5.61 5.67 -5.81
CA THR A 98 6.13 5.94 -7.15
C THR A 98 5.22 6.95 -7.81
N LEU A 99 5.82 8.02 -8.31
CA LEU A 99 5.17 9.00 -9.18
C LEU A 99 5.79 8.86 -10.57
N ASP A 100 5.01 8.38 -11.53
CA ASP A 100 5.38 8.27 -12.93
C ASP A 100 4.77 9.46 -13.69
N VAL A 101 5.62 10.14 -14.45
CA VAL A 101 5.24 11.22 -15.36
C VAL A 101 5.70 10.85 -16.76
N GLY A 102 4.76 10.65 -17.68
CA GLY A 102 5.07 10.20 -19.03
C GLY A 102 4.17 10.83 -20.10
N PRO A 103 4.43 10.56 -21.37
CA PRO A 103 3.54 10.98 -22.46
C PRO A 103 2.14 10.36 -22.29
N GLU A 104 1.11 11.13 -22.62
CA GLU A 104 -0.28 10.68 -22.60
C GLU A 104 -0.53 9.63 -23.70
N GLY A 105 -1.20 8.53 -23.35
CA GLY A 105 -1.61 7.50 -24.30
C GLY A 105 -0.59 6.36 -24.50
N ARG A 106 -0.88 5.47 -25.46
CA ARG A 106 -0.19 4.17 -25.64
C ARG A 106 1.34 4.34 -25.58
N PRO A 107 2.06 3.40 -24.93
CA PRO A 107 3.49 3.36 -25.10
C PRO A 107 3.75 3.28 -26.59
N GLY A 108 4.45 4.28 -27.13
CA GLY A 108 4.88 4.28 -28.53
C GLY A 108 5.55 2.95 -28.92
N GLU A 109 5.74 2.71 -30.21
CA GLU A 109 6.38 1.48 -30.67
C GLU A 109 7.75 1.29 -29.99
N PHE A 110 8.23 0.04 -29.88
CA PHE A 110 9.48 -0.25 -29.18
C PHE A 110 10.66 0.59 -29.71
N ASP A 111 10.69 0.83 -31.01
CA ASP A 111 11.70 1.66 -31.66
C ASP A 111 11.60 3.14 -31.25
N GLU A 112 10.40 3.66 -30.97
CA GLU A 112 10.20 5.01 -30.44
C GLU A 112 10.65 5.14 -28.99
N VAL A 113 10.54 4.05 -28.20
CA VAL A 113 11.11 4.00 -26.84
C VAL A 113 12.63 4.05 -26.89
N LEU A 114 13.25 3.35 -27.84
CA LEU A 114 14.71 3.39 -28.03
C LEU A 114 15.20 4.74 -28.56
N ALA A 115 14.38 5.43 -29.36
CA ALA A 115 14.70 6.73 -29.92
C ALA A 115 14.64 7.87 -28.87
N ASP A 116 13.79 7.76 -27.85
CA ASP A 116 13.67 8.73 -26.75
C ASP A 116 13.53 8.01 -25.38
N PRO A 117 14.63 7.50 -24.81
CA PRO A 117 14.61 6.71 -23.59
C PRO A 117 14.27 7.51 -22.32
N ASP A 118 14.42 8.85 -22.34
CA ASP A 118 14.19 9.73 -21.17
C ASP A 118 12.78 10.33 -21.13
N ARG A 119 11.87 9.84 -21.98
CA ARG A 119 10.49 10.34 -22.12
C ARG A 119 9.60 10.15 -20.88
N GLU A 120 9.98 9.25 -19.96
CA GLU A 120 9.28 8.97 -18.70
C GLU A 120 10.18 9.33 -17.52
N SER A 121 9.62 10.07 -16.56
CA SER A 121 10.27 10.37 -15.29
C SER A 121 9.59 9.59 -14.19
N ARG A 122 10.33 8.65 -13.59
CA ARG A 122 9.90 7.87 -12.43
C ARG A 122 10.55 8.40 -11.17
N LEU A 123 9.77 9.08 -10.35
CA LEU A 123 10.19 9.48 -9.01
C LEU A 123 9.76 8.41 -8.01
N THR A 124 10.67 8.03 -7.11
CA THR A 124 10.39 7.05 -6.06
C THR A 124 10.77 7.58 -4.69
N ARG A 125 9.99 7.24 -3.68
CA ARG A 125 10.27 7.55 -2.28
C ARG A 125 9.99 6.32 -1.44
N GLY A 126 10.98 5.89 -0.65
CA GLY A 126 10.87 4.75 0.24
C GLY A 126 10.71 5.16 1.70
N GLY A 127 10.38 4.21 2.56
CA GLY A 127 10.28 4.44 3.99
C GLY A 127 10.15 3.17 4.79
N ILE A 128 10.39 3.31 6.10
CA ILE A 128 10.07 2.28 7.10
C ILE A 128 8.66 2.52 7.58
N LEU A 129 7.92 1.43 7.70
CA LEU A 129 6.52 1.45 8.07
C LEU A 129 6.30 0.71 9.38
N VAL A 130 5.43 1.27 10.21
CA VAL A 130 4.92 0.63 11.42
C VAL A 130 3.40 0.65 11.33
N SER A 131 2.76 -0.44 11.71
CA SER A 131 1.30 -0.53 11.69
C SER A 131 0.77 -0.96 13.05
N ALA A 132 -0.40 -0.44 13.40
CA ALA A 132 -1.18 -0.89 14.54
C ALA A 132 -2.65 -0.98 14.10
N GLY A 133 -3.34 -2.04 14.51
CA GLY A 133 -4.72 -2.25 14.13
C GLY A 133 -5.34 -3.49 14.76
N ALA A 134 -6.49 -3.87 14.23
CA ALA A 134 -7.17 -5.09 14.61
C ALA A 134 -7.86 -5.73 13.41
N GLY A 135 -8.06 -7.03 13.50
CA GLY A 135 -8.83 -7.80 12.54
C GLY A 135 -9.89 -8.64 13.21
N ALA A 136 -10.97 -8.88 12.46
CA ALA A 136 -11.96 -9.89 12.75
C ALA A 136 -11.95 -10.91 11.61
N ARG A 137 -12.14 -12.18 11.93
CA ARG A 137 -12.24 -13.26 10.94
C ARG A 137 -13.35 -14.22 11.31
N TYR A 138 -14.20 -14.50 10.33
CA TYR A 138 -15.17 -15.57 10.38
C TYR A 138 -14.72 -16.76 9.53
N ARG A 139 -14.81 -17.97 10.09
CA ARG A 139 -14.46 -19.23 9.43
C ARG A 139 -15.75 -20.00 9.12
N PHE A 140 -15.95 -20.32 7.85
CA PHE A 140 -17.07 -21.15 7.43
C PHE A 140 -16.71 -22.65 7.55
N GLY A 141 -17.57 -23.44 8.18
CA GLY A 141 -17.40 -24.90 8.33
C GLY A 141 -16.90 -25.36 9.72
N GLY A 142 -16.77 -26.69 9.89
CA GLY A 142 -16.38 -27.30 11.17
C GLY A 142 -14.88 -27.19 11.47
N THR A 143 -14.53 -27.04 12.76
CA THR A 143 -13.17 -26.85 13.30
C THR A 143 -12.13 -27.93 12.94
N ARG A 144 -12.52 -29.06 12.35
CA ARG A 144 -11.62 -30.23 12.12
C ARG A 144 -11.00 -30.32 10.73
N SER A 145 -11.56 -29.66 9.70
CA SER A 145 -11.11 -29.81 8.30
C SER A 145 -10.35 -28.62 7.73
N GLY A 146 -10.30 -27.49 8.45
CA GLY A 146 -10.04 -26.19 7.82
C GLY A 146 -11.22 -25.73 6.97
N GLY A 147 -11.21 -24.47 6.55
CA GLY A 147 -12.32 -23.89 5.78
C GLY A 147 -12.01 -22.51 5.22
N PRO A 148 -12.85 -22.01 4.29
CA PRO A 148 -12.74 -20.65 3.81
C PRO A 148 -13.02 -19.67 4.95
N THR A 149 -12.33 -18.54 4.89
CA THR A 149 -12.41 -17.48 5.88
C THR A 149 -12.69 -16.16 5.21
N LEU A 150 -13.56 -15.37 5.83
CA LEU A 150 -13.78 -13.98 5.50
C LEU A 150 -13.29 -13.14 6.67
N GLY A 151 -12.49 -12.13 6.40
CA GLY A 151 -11.96 -11.25 7.42
C GLY A 151 -12.03 -9.79 7.01
N VAL A 152 -12.08 -8.95 8.04
CA VAL A 152 -11.98 -7.49 7.92
C VAL A 152 -10.83 -7.06 8.82
N ARG A 153 -10.00 -6.14 8.34
CA ARG A 153 -8.94 -5.51 9.14
C ARG A 153 -8.98 -4.01 8.97
N ALA A 154 -8.77 -3.31 10.07
CA ALA A 154 -8.62 -1.87 10.08
C ALA A 154 -7.49 -1.46 11.01
N GLY A 155 -6.83 -0.37 10.68
CA GLY A 155 -5.74 0.15 11.48
C GLY A 155 -5.18 1.43 10.91
N TYR A 156 -4.01 1.79 11.42
CA TYR A 156 -3.24 2.94 10.97
C TYR A 156 -1.83 2.49 10.60
N LEU A 157 -1.34 3.01 9.48
CA LEU A 157 0.02 2.84 9.01
C LEU A 157 0.78 4.14 9.30
N PHE A 158 1.87 4.05 10.05
CA PHE A 158 2.79 5.15 10.34
C PHE A 158 4.03 4.99 9.48
N GLN A 159 4.57 6.10 8.96
CA GLN A 159 5.84 6.11 8.23
C GLN A 159 6.88 6.96 8.97
N PRO A 160 7.43 6.50 10.11
CA PRO A 160 8.32 7.30 10.95
C PRO A 160 9.62 7.72 10.27
N TRP A 161 10.04 7.01 9.22
CA TRP A 161 11.21 7.36 8.42
C TRP A 161 10.87 7.24 6.94
N SER A 162 11.24 8.27 6.19
CA SER A 162 11.11 8.32 4.74
C SER A 162 12.43 8.78 4.13
N THR A 163 12.73 8.30 2.92
CA THR A 163 13.85 8.82 2.12
C THR A 163 13.42 10.11 1.44
N ASN A 164 14.36 10.85 0.86
CA ASN A 164 14.02 11.85 -0.14
C ASN A 164 13.46 11.17 -1.40
N TRP A 165 12.77 11.95 -2.23
CA TRP A 165 12.41 11.53 -3.58
C TRP A 165 13.68 11.26 -4.40
N GLN A 166 13.63 10.24 -5.24
CA GLN A 166 14.73 9.80 -6.10
C GLN A 166 14.27 9.71 -7.55
N LEU A 167 15.08 10.23 -8.47
CA LEU A 167 14.90 10.11 -9.92
C LEU A 167 16.13 9.41 -10.51
N GLY A 168 15.93 8.24 -11.12
CA GLY A 168 17.04 7.46 -11.68
C GLY A 168 18.14 7.10 -10.66
N GLY A 169 17.77 6.91 -9.38
CA GLY A 169 18.71 6.64 -8.28
C GLY A 169 19.40 7.88 -7.69
N ASN A 170 19.16 9.07 -8.25
CA ASN A 170 19.70 10.33 -7.71
C ASN A 170 18.68 11.00 -6.81
N THR A 171 19.15 11.60 -5.71
CA THR A 171 18.29 12.35 -4.79
C THR A 171 17.77 13.62 -5.46
N VAL A 172 16.46 13.82 -5.42
CA VAL A 172 15.80 15.07 -5.80
C VAL A 172 15.84 16.00 -4.59
N ALA A 173 16.54 17.12 -4.71
CA ALA A 173 16.59 18.13 -3.66
C ALA A 173 15.22 18.81 -3.51
N ASN A 174 14.83 19.11 -2.27
CA ASN A 174 13.58 19.82 -1.94
C ASN A 174 12.31 19.14 -2.48
N GLY A 175 12.29 17.82 -2.57
CA GLY A 175 11.06 17.10 -2.90
C GLY A 175 10.02 17.22 -1.77
N PRO A 176 8.71 17.31 -2.10
CA PRO A 176 7.67 17.52 -1.10
C PRO A 176 7.57 16.34 -0.14
N ASP A 177 7.24 16.61 1.12
CA ASP A 177 6.92 15.54 2.05
C ASP A 177 5.63 14.83 1.63
N SER A 178 5.69 13.51 1.71
CA SER A 178 4.58 12.64 1.35
C SER A 178 4.88 11.25 1.87
N SER A 179 3.83 10.55 2.28
CA SER A 179 3.99 9.25 2.90
C SER A 179 2.79 8.35 2.67
N LEU A 180 3.01 7.06 2.86
CA LEU A 180 1.93 6.07 2.93
C LEU A 180 1.21 6.11 4.29
N GLU A 181 1.46 7.13 5.11
CA GLU A 181 0.84 7.25 6.41
C GLU A 181 -0.67 7.48 6.28
N GLY A 182 -1.45 6.73 7.05
CA GLY A 182 -2.90 6.91 7.11
C GLY A 182 -3.67 5.69 7.57
N PHE A 183 -4.99 5.86 7.59
CA PHE A 183 -5.90 4.77 7.93
C PHE A 183 -5.94 3.72 6.81
N TYR A 184 -6.23 2.49 7.21
CA TYR A 184 -6.50 1.43 6.25
C TYR A 184 -7.71 0.61 6.66
N LEU A 185 -8.42 0.13 5.64
CA LEU A 185 -9.46 -0.90 5.75
C LEU A 185 -9.17 -1.99 4.72
N ARG A 186 -9.27 -3.26 5.12
CA ARG A 186 -9.01 -4.42 4.26
C ARG A 186 -10.12 -5.44 4.43
N VAL A 187 -10.56 -6.00 3.30
CA VAL A 187 -11.33 -7.25 3.25
C VAL A 187 -10.38 -8.34 2.77
N THR A 188 -10.35 -9.43 3.53
CA THR A 188 -9.50 -10.59 3.26
C THR A 188 -10.37 -11.82 3.07
N ILE A 189 -10.08 -12.58 2.02
CA ILE A 189 -10.62 -13.92 1.84
C ILE A 189 -9.40 -14.85 1.91
N GLY A 190 -9.51 -15.92 2.68
CA GLY A 190 -8.41 -16.86 2.85
C GLY A 190 -8.89 -18.26 3.18
N GLY A 191 -7.94 -19.17 3.37
CA GLY A 191 -8.20 -20.52 3.85
C GLY A 191 -7.10 -20.92 4.84
N GLY A 192 -7.45 -21.77 5.79
CA GLY A 192 -6.48 -22.25 6.77
C GLY A 192 -7.03 -23.41 7.60
N ARG A 193 -6.11 -24.14 8.22
CA ARG A 193 -6.40 -25.13 9.27
C ARG A 193 -6.26 -24.44 10.62
#